data_AF-A0A1H6WR65-F1
#
_entry.id   AF-A0A1H6WR65-F1
#
_cell.length_a   1.000
_cell.length_b   1.000
_cell.length_c   1.000
_cell.angle_alpha   90.00
_cell.angle_beta   90.00
_cell.angle_gamma   90.00
#
_symmetry.space_group_name_H-M   'P 1'
#
loop_
_entity.id
_entity.type
_entity.pdbx_description
1 polymer ?
#
loop_
_entity_poly.entity_id
_entity_poly.type
_entity_poly.pdbx_seq_one_letter_code
_entity_poly.pdbx_strand_id
1 'polypeptide(L)'
;MQDWTPAGKGVYYGYGLMQWRLNELFPLLPNLTLVGHSGFTGSFMYYCPELNVYLTGTFNQSAFQKGAIKFLIDVLRHMRDTKV
;
A
#
# COMPACT_ATOMS: atom_id res chain seq x y z
N MET A 1 17.12 -2.71 10.27
CA MET A 1 16.07 -1.74 9.88
C MET A 1 14.95 -2.43 9.08
N GLN A 2 14.55 -3.66 9.44
CA GLN A 2 13.48 -4.43 8.79
C GLN A 2 12.83 -5.42 9.76
N ASP A 3 12.82 -5.11 11.06
CA ASP A 3 12.02 -5.89 12.00
C ASP A 3 10.56 -5.54 11.77
N TRP A 4 9.95 -6.26 10.85
CA TRP A 4 8.55 -6.17 10.52
C TRP A 4 7.74 -6.87 11.59
N THR A 5 7.09 -6.10 12.44
CA THR A 5 6.18 -6.61 13.46
C THR A 5 4.76 -6.67 12.89
N PRO A 6 4.02 -7.78 13.08
CA PRO A 6 2.63 -7.85 12.64
C PRO A 6 1.78 -6.76 13.32
N ALA A 7 1.13 -5.92 12.52
CA ALA A 7 0.22 -4.87 12.97
C ALA A 7 -1.25 -5.17 12.60
N GLY A 8 -1.47 -6.13 11.70
CA GLY A 8 -2.78 -6.59 11.26
C GLY A 8 -2.65 -7.64 10.16
N LYS A 9 -3.77 -8.13 9.64
CA LYS A 9 -3.77 -9.11 8.56
C LYS A 9 -3.11 -8.54 7.30
N GLY A 10 -1.97 -9.09 6.91
CA GLY A 10 -1.18 -8.59 5.78
C GLY A 10 -0.61 -7.19 5.98
N VAL A 11 -0.60 -6.68 7.21
CA VAL A 11 -0.06 -5.36 7.57
C VAL A 11 1.03 -5.53 8.63
N TYR A 12 2.19 -4.97 8.34
CA TYR A 12 3.37 -5.02 9.20
C TYR A 12 3.89 -3.62 9.46
N TYR A 13 4.56 -3.43 10.59
CA TYR A 13 5.14 -2.16 10.98
C TYR A 13 6.61 -2.35 11.37
N GLY A 14 7.47 -1.49 10.82
CA GLY A 14 8.90 -1.42 11.14
C GLY A 14 9.24 -0.11 11.84
N TYR A 15 10.49 0.34 11.72
CA TYR A 15 10.97 1.60 12.31
C TYR A 15 10.44 2.83 11.56
N GLY A 16 9.13 3.09 11.66
CA GLY A 16 8.45 4.23 11.03
C GLY A 16 7.91 3.96 9.63
N LEU A 17 7.99 2.72 9.15
CA LEU A 17 7.41 2.29 7.87
C LEU A 17 6.28 1.29 8.12
N MET A 18 5.21 1.44 7.35
CA MET A 18 4.16 0.47 7.14
C MET A 18 4.51 -0.42 5.94
N GLN A 19 4.28 -1.71 6.07
CA GLN A 19 4.34 -2.67 4.98
C GLN A 19 2.98 -3.35 4.80
N TRP A 20 2.48 -3.35 3.58
CA TRP A 20 1.30 -4.13 3.18
C TRP A 20 1.73 -5.27 2.27
N ARG A 21 1.26 -6.48 2.56
CA ARG A 21 1.39 -7.65 1.68
C ARG A 21 -0.01 -8.00 1.20
N LEU A 22 -0.31 -7.64 -0.05
CA LEU A 22 -1.69 -7.61 -0.53
C LEU A 22 -2.33 -9.00 -0.59
N ASN A 23 -1.56 -10.02 -0.98
CA ASN A 23 -1.97 -11.42 -1.00
C ASN A 23 -2.36 -11.96 0.40
N GLU A 24 -1.72 -11.46 1.46
CA GLU A 24 -2.05 -11.82 2.84
C GLU A 24 -3.29 -11.08 3.35
N LEU A 25 -3.52 -9.86 2.87
CA LEU A 25 -4.71 -9.07 3.20
C LEU A 25 -5.98 -9.76 2.67
N PHE A 26 -5.99 -10.11 1.38
CA PHE A 26 -7.05 -10.89 0.73
C PHE A 26 -6.49 -11.84 -0.34
N PRO A 27 -6.92 -13.12 -0.39
CA PRO A 27 -6.35 -14.10 -1.33
C PRO A 27 -6.50 -13.76 -2.82
N LEU A 28 -7.49 -12.94 -3.19
CA LEU A 28 -7.72 -12.53 -4.59
C LEU A 28 -6.84 -11.34 -5.02
N LEU A 29 -6.13 -10.70 -4.09
CA LEU A 29 -5.24 -9.60 -4.41
C LEU A 29 -3.91 -10.11 -4.99
N PRO A 30 -3.26 -9.32 -5.85
CA PRO A 30 -1.99 -9.71 -6.43
C PRO A 30 -0.90 -9.85 -5.36
N ASN A 31 0.10 -10.67 -5.65
CA ASN A 31 1.31 -10.78 -4.81
C ASN A 31 2.20 -9.56 -5.01
N LEU A 32 1.78 -8.43 -4.43
CA LEU A 32 2.51 -7.16 -4.41
C LEU A 32 2.72 -6.71 -2.97
N THR A 33 3.85 -6.03 -2.76
CA THR A 33 4.23 -5.46 -1.48
C THR A 33 4.23 -3.95 -1.58
N LEU A 34 3.67 -3.26 -0.59
CA LEU A 34 3.78 -1.80 -0.46
C LEU A 34 4.55 -1.45 0.79
N VAL A 35 5.63 -0.68 0.65
CA VAL A 35 6.46 -0.22 1.76
C VAL A 35 6.45 1.31 1.79
N GLY A 36 6.05 1.90 2.92
CA GLY A 36 5.87 3.34 2.99
C GLY A 36 5.02 3.74 4.19
N HIS A 37 4.06 4.64 4.02
CA HIS A 37 3.18 5.05 5.11
C HIS A 37 1.86 5.66 4.63
N SER A 38 0.82 5.52 5.44
CA SER A 38 -0.47 6.19 5.29
C SER A 38 -0.65 7.24 6.36
N GLY A 39 -0.82 8.49 5.92
CA GLY A 39 -1.16 9.60 6.79
C GLY A 39 -2.60 9.55 7.28
N PHE A 40 -2.82 10.25 8.39
CA PHE A 40 -4.13 10.28 9.06
C PHE A 40 -5.24 10.94 8.23
N THR A 41 -4.89 11.82 7.28
CA THR A 41 -5.89 12.55 6.48
C THR A 41 -6.04 12.02 5.05
N GLY A 42 -5.61 10.78 4.79
CA GLY A 42 -5.68 10.17 3.46
C GLY A 42 -4.50 10.53 2.55
N SER A 43 -3.45 11.16 3.08
CA SER A 43 -2.15 11.21 2.42
C SER A 43 -1.47 9.85 2.46
N PHE A 44 -0.65 9.55 1.46
CA PHE A 44 0.08 8.30 1.39
C PHE A 44 1.36 8.45 0.57
N MET A 45 2.36 7.64 0.90
CA MET A 45 3.53 7.41 0.07
C MET A 45 3.94 5.96 0.21
N TYR A 46 4.00 5.21 -0.88
CA TYR A 46 4.38 3.80 -0.90
C TYR A 46 5.28 3.48 -2.08
N TYR A 47 6.26 2.62 -1.86
CA TYR A 47 7.05 1.97 -2.88
C TYR A 47 6.56 0.53 -3.08
N CYS A 48 6.40 0.13 -4.34
CA CYS A 48 6.09 -1.23 -4.77
C CYS A 48 7.33 -1.83 -5.45
N PRO A 49 8.12 -2.69 -4.77
CA PRO A 49 9.33 -3.29 -5.34
C PRO A 49 9.06 -4.12 -6.59
N GLU A 50 7.96 -4.87 -6.63
CA GLU A 50 7.65 -5.80 -7.72
C GLU A 50 7.32 -5.09 -9.04
N LEU A 51 6.83 -3.86 -8.97
CA LEU A 51 6.56 -3.01 -10.14
C LEU A 51 7.61 -1.92 -10.34
N ASN A 52 8.54 -1.75 -9.40
CA ASN A 52 9.48 -0.64 -9.31
C ASN A 52 8.81 0.75 -9.43
N VAL A 53 7.71 0.94 -8.71
CA VAL A 53 6.90 2.18 -8.77
C VAL A 53 6.76 2.80 -7.38
N TYR A 54 6.87 4.12 -7.34
CA TYR A 54 6.49 4.94 -6.18
C TYR A 54 5.10 5.53 -6.41
N LEU A 55 4.22 5.39 -5.43
CA LEU A 55 2.88 5.96 -5.39
C LEU A 55 2.83 6.96 -4.25
N THR A 56 2.57 8.22 -4.57
CA THR A 56 2.40 9.29 -3.60
C THR A 56 1.15 10.08 -3.93
N GLY A 57 0.44 10.56 -2.92
CA GLY A 57 -0.78 11.32 -3.14
C GLY A 57 -1.46 11.72 -1.84
N THR A 58 -2.51 12.52 -1.99
CA THR A 58 -3.37 12.92 -0.88
C THR A 58 -4.80 13.13 -1.37
N PHE A 59 -5.75 12.82 -0.50
CA PHE A 59 -7.14 13.22 -0.67
C PHE A 59 -7.44 14.42 0.21
N ASN A 60 -8.38 15.26 -0.20
CA ASN A 60 -8.82 16.43 0.56
C ASN A 60 -9.72 16.02 1.74
N GLN A 61 -10.46 14.92 1.63
CA GLN A 61 -11.42 14.47 2.62
C GLN A 61 -10.81 13.46 3.59
N SER A 62 -10.63 13.86 4.85
CA SER A 62 -10.09 12.99 5.92
C SER A 62 -10.93 11.72 6.15
N ALA A 63 -12.23 11.74 5.89
CA ALA A 63 -13.10 10.57 5.99
C ALA A 63 -12.78 9.48 4.92
N PHE A 64 -11.98 9.80 3.89
CA PHE A 64 -11.70 8.91 2.76
C PHE A 64 -10.47 8.00 2.95
N GLN A 65 -9.94 7.85 4.18
CA GLN A 65 -8.76 7.02 4.45
C GLN A 65 -8.85 5.60 3.88
N LYS A 66 -9.97 4.89 4.11
CA LYS A 66 -10.17 3.53 3.56
C LYS A 66 -10.24 3.54 2.03
N GLY A 67 -10.83 4.58 1.46
CA GLY A 67 -10.91 4.77 0.02
C GLY A 67 -9.55 4.99 -0.62
N ALA A 68 -8.63 5.68 0.07
CA ALA A 68 -7.27 5.92 -0.40
C ALA A 68 -6.47 4.62 -0.61
N ILE A 69 -6.58 3.67 0.34
CA ILE A 69 -5.95 2.35 0.20
C ILE A 69 -6.56 1.55 -0.95
N LYS A 70 -7.90 1.57 -1.10
CA LYS A 70 -8.57 0.89 -2.22
C LYS A 70 -8.10 1.46 -3.57
N PHE A 71 -8.04 2.79 -3.68
CA PHE A 71 -7.55 3.47 -4.87
C PHE A 71 -6.11 3.06 -5.22
N LEU A 72 -5.21 3.02 -4.24
CA LEU A 72 -3.83 2.54 -4.43
C LEU A 72 -3.79 1.13 -5.04
N ILE A 73 -4.58 0.20 -4.49
CA ILE A 73 -4.66 -1.18 -4.98
C ILE A 73 -5.17 -1.21 -6.42
N ASP A 74 -6.21 -0.43 -6.74
CA ASP A 74 -6.77 -0.37 -8.08
C ASP A 74 -5.76 0.18 -9.11
N VAL A 75 -5.00 1.22 -8.76
CA VAL A 75 -3.91 1.76 -9.61
C VAL A 75 -2.84 0.70 -9.85
N LEU A 76 -2.36 0.01 -8.80
CA LEU A 76 -1.35 -1.04 -8.93
C LEU A 76 -1.80 -2.20 -9.82
N ARG A 77 -3.08 -2.57 -9.74
CA ARG A 77 -3.66 -3.61 -10.61
C ARG A 77 -3.62 -3.18 -12.08
N HIS A 78 -4.05 -1.95 -12.38
CA HIS A 78 -4.00 -1.42 -13.74
C HIS A 78 -2.56 -1.34 -14.28
N MET A 79 -1.61 -0.85 -13.47
CA MET A 79 -0.20 -0.76 -13.85
C MET A 79 0.41 -2.14 -14.14
N ARG A 80 0.07 -3.15 -13.35
CA ARG A 80 0.53 -4.53 -13.57
C ARG A 80 -0.03 -5.14 -14.85
N ASP A 81 -1.30 -4.87 -15.16
CA ASP A 81 -1.98 -5.45 -16.32
C ASP A 81 -1.58 -4.74 -17.64
N THR A 82 -1.08 -3.49 -17.55
CA THR A 82 -0.62 -2.67 -18.68
C THR A 82 0.88 -2.84 -18.96
N LYS A 83 1.42 -4.07 -18.86
CA LYS A 83 2.84 -4.30 -19.21
C LYS A 83 3.13 -3.80 -20.63
N VAL A 84 3.83 -2.67 -20.73
CA VAL A 84 4.52 -2.17 -21.94
C VAL A 84 5.76 -3.03 -22.18
#